data_AF-A0A7K2Y8H9-F1
#
_entry.id   AF-A0A7K2Y8H9-F1
#
_cell.length_a   1.000
_cell.length_b   1.000
_cell.length_c   1.000
_cell.angle_alpha   90.00
_cell.angle_beta   90.00
_cell.angle_gamma   90.00
#
_symmetry.space_group_name_H-M   'P 1'
#
loop_
_entity.id
_entity.type
_entity.pdbx_description
1 polymer ?
#
loop_
_entity_poly.entity_id
_entity_poly.type
_entity_poly.pdbx_seq_one_letter_code
_entity_poly.pdbx_strand_id
1 'polypeptide(L)'
;MDWASWDLGIFEQAIRAYAHLQEPVVDLKGPGANILGDHFSPIIALVAPVYRVFPGPLTLLVVQSALFALSAVPVTRAAVRFLGRSRGIAVGIAYGLSWGIQRAVEFDFHEIAFAVPLLAFALEAVLARRWRAALLWGLPLVLVKEDLGFTLAALAVVVAWRARDGNRRISMAALGVAAAACVFAVLVFTVFIPAFATAGYGYWDKIDGAGPLAGLGTKLTTLAWVLIPTSGLLALRSPLLLVAAPTLGWRFLSGDDHYWSTDWHYSAVLMPVVTLALVDAIDTVRRGERPWLRSYALQLPAAVLAAALALSATAMPTAKLAEARTYQKPERVTAIERLLDRIPDGATVEADTTPLTRLTSRCRVLWIGGSKGVVPDWITIDNSSKWAGEDPTDYAHQLHPGERFTLVGEAGGIVLMRRG
;
A
#
# COMPACT_ATOMS: atom_id res chain seq x y z
N MET A 1 -10.59 12.10 3.96
CA MET A 1 -9.15 12.40 4.10
C MET A 1 -8.81 13.21 2.88
N ASP A 2 -8.49 14.49 3.05
CA ASP A 2 -8.29 15.46 1.96
C ASP A 2 -6.97 15.24 1.18
N TRP A 3 -6.28 14.13 1.49
CA TRP A 3 -5.02 13.67 0.88
C TRP A 3 -5.19 12.48 -0.09
N ALA A 4 -6.39 11.88 -0.15
CA ALA A 4 -6.69 10.72 -0.99
C ALA A 4 -6.84 11.18 -2.45
N SER A 5 -5.74 11.16 -3.18
CA SER A 5 -5.64 11.51 -4.60
C SER A 5 -4.20 11.52 -5.09
N TRP A 6 -3.25 11.95 -4.26
CA TRP A 6 -1.86 12.17 -4.66
C TRP A 6 -1.19 10.89 -5.15
N ASP A 7 -1.14 9.87 -4.29
CA ASP A 7 -0.54 8.58 -4.62
C ASP A 7 -1.30 7.90 -5.77
N LEU A 8 -2.63 7.98 -5.74
CA LEU A 8 -3.46 7.42 -6.80
C LEU A 8 -3.12 8.04 -8.17
N GLY A 9 -2.95 9.36 -8.25
CA GLY A 9 -2.54 10.04 -9.48
C GLY A 9 -1.14 9.63 -9.95
N ILE A 10 -0.19 9.48 -9.02
CA ILE A 10 1.17 9.03 -9.31
C ILE A 10 1.18 7.63 -9.93
N PHE A 11 0.52 6.66 -9.28
CA PHE A 11 0.45 5.29 -9.79
C PHE A 11 -0.33 5.22 -11.10
N GLU A 12 -1.36 6.04 -11.26
CA GLU A 12 -2.15 6.10 -12.48
C GLU A 12 -1.32 6.58 -13.67
N GLN A 13 -0.50 7.63 -13.52
CA GLN A 13 0.41 8.07 -14.57
C GLN A 13 1.42 6.98 -14.96
N ALA A 14 2.05 6.33 -13.97
CA ALA A 14 3.00 5.26 -14.21
C ALA A 14 2.37 4.05 -14.93
N ILE A 15 1.20 3.60 -14.47
CA ILE A 15 0.49 2.45 -15.06
C ILE A 15 -0.04 2.79 -16.47
N ARG A 16 -0.52 4.02 -16.68
CA ARG A 16 -0.94 4.50 -18.00
C ARG A 16 0.21 4.48 -19.00
N ALA A 17 1.41 4.88 -18.58
CA ALA A 17 2.61 4.80 -19.41
C ALA A 17 2.97 3.34 -19.74
N TYR A 18 2.98 2.44 -18.75
CA TYR A 18 3.19 1.01 -19.00
C TYR A 18 2.15 0.41 -19.94
N ALA A 19 0.87 0.80 -19.81
CA ALA A 19 -0.19 0.42 -20.74
C ALA A 19 0.18 0.80 -22.17
N HIS A 20 0.79 1.96 -22.38
CA HIS A 20 1.21 2.44 -23.70
C HIS A 20 2.61 2.01 -24.12
N LEU A 21 3.26 1.09 -23.39
CA LEU A 21 4.63 0.63 -23.62
C LEU A 21 5.63 1.80 -23.63
N GLN A 22 5.36 2.81 -22.81
CA GLN A 22 6.19 3.99 -22.63
C GLN A 22 6.97 3.89 -21.32
N GLU A 23 8.02 4.69 -21.21
CA GLU A 23 8.72 4.89 -19.94
C GLU A 23 7.74 5.40 -18.88
N PRO A 24 7.77 4.89 -17.63
CA PRO A 24 6.79 5.21 -16.59
C PRO A 24 7.05 6.60 -15.96
N VAL A 25 6.86 7.63 -16.79
CA VAL A 25 6.98 9.02 -16.40
C VAL A 25 5.79 9.44 -15.53
N VAL A 26 6.10 10.16 -14.45
CA VAL A 26 5.14 10.69 -13.48
C VAL A 26 5.40 12.18 -13.31
N ASP A 27 4.77 12.98 -14.19
CA ASP A 27 4.88 14.44 -14.19
C ASP A 27 4.39 15.09 -12.87
N LEU A 28 3.56 14.40 -12.08
CA LEU A 28 3.18 14.83 -10.73
C LEU A 28 4.41 14.95 -9.79
N LYS A 29 5.44 14.13 -9.98
CA LYS A 29 6.69 14.19 -9.19
C LYS A 29 7.73 15.14 -9.78
N GLY A 30 7.40 15.81 -10.87
CA GLY A 30 8.27 16.69 -11.62
C GLY A 30 8.25 16.32 -13.10
N PRO A 31 8.34 17.31 -14.01
CA PRO A 31 8.35 17.04 -15.45
C PRO A 31 9.37 15.99 -15.84
N GLY A 32 8.92 14.89 -16.45
CA GLY A 32 9.80 13.81 -16.91
C GLY A 32 10.37 12.89 -15.82
N ALA A 33 9.92 13.01 -14.56
CA ALA A 33 10.39 12.13 -13.47
C ALA A 33 9.97 10.68 -13.73
N ASN A 34 10.89 9.73 -13.55
CA ASN A 34 10.62 8.30 -13.69
C ASN A 34 10.25 7.70 -12.33
N ILE A 35 9.13 6.96 -12.25
CA ILE A 35 8.68 6.36 -10.98
C ILE A 35 9.71 5.44 -10.33
N LEU A 36 10.53 4.75 -11.13
CA LEU A 36 11.55 3.82 -10.64
C LEU A 36 12.71 4.54 -9.92
N GLY A 37 12.86 5.85 -10.15
CA GLY A 37 13.81 6.70 -9.44
C GLY A 37 13.34 7.13 -8.06
N ASP A 38 12.10 6.85 -7.70
CA ASP A 38 11.52 7.14 -6.39
C ASP A 38 11.12 5.86 -5.64
N HIS A 39 10.36 4.97 -6.28
CA HIS A 39 9.98 3.66 -5.75
C HIS A 39 10.25 2.56 -6.75
N PHE A 40 11.04 1.56 -6.34
CA PHE A 40 11.31 0.40 -7.18
C PHE A 40 10.15 -0.59 -7.07
N SER A 41 9.11 -0.35 -7.89
CA SER A 41 7.90 -1.16 -7.93
C SER A 41 7.51 -1.65 -9.33
N PRO A 42 8.40 -2.32 -10.11
CA PRO A 42 8.09 -2.77 -11.46
C PRO A 42 6.83 -3.65 -11.59
N ILE A 43 6.40 -4.31 -10.51
CA ILE A 43 5.22 -5.18 -10.54
C ILE A 43 3.94 -4.46 -10.95
N ILE A 44 3.85 -3.13 -10.76
CA ILE A 44 2.65 -2.36 -11.12
C ILE A 44 2.36 -2.41 -12.62
N ALA A 45 3.37 -2.72 -13.46
CA ALA A 45 3.18 -2.96 -14.89
C ALA A 45 2.17 -4.10 -15.18
N LEU A 46 1.93 -5.03 -14.25
CA LEU A 46 0.92 -6.07 -14.39
C LEU A 46 -0.52 -5.54 -14.42
N VAL A 47 -0.75 -4.30 -13.95
CA VAL A 47 -2.07 -3.63 -14.04
C VAL A 47 -2.36 -3.12 -15.45
N ALA A 48 -1.31 -2.88 -16.25
CA ALA A 48 -1.38 -2.22 -17.55
C ALA A 48 -2.39 -2.85 -18.55
N PRO A 49 -2.52 -4.19 -18.68
CA PRO A 49 -3.52 -4.79 -19.57
C PRO A 49 -4.96 -4.49 -19.14
N VAL A 50 -5.24 -4.48 -17.84
CA VAL A 50 -6.58 -4.16 -17.32
C VAL A 50 -6.88 -2.68 -17.52
N TYR A 51 -5.88 -1.82 -17.26
CA TYR A 51 -5.98 -0.39 -17.49
C TYR A 51 -6.23 -0.05 -18.96
N ARG A 52 -5.67 -0.80 -19.93
CA ARG A 52 -5.97 -0.62 -21.36
C ARG A 52 -7.44 -0.79 -21.71
N VAL A 53 -8.13 -1.72 -21.05
CA VAL A 53 -9.55 -2.00 -21.29
C VAL A 53 -10.44 -0.99 -20.53
N PHE A 54 -10.02 -0.62 -19.32
CA PHE A 54 -10.72 0.30 -18.45
C PHE A 54 -9.77 1.40 -17.98
N PRO A 55 -9.53 2.46 -18.77
CA PRO A 55 -8.60 3.50 -18.40
C PRO A 55 -9.16 4.35 -17.25
N GLY A 56 -8.36 4.52 -16.19
CA GLY A 56 -8.62 5.49 -15.14
C GLY A 56 -8.25 5.01 -13.72
N PRO A 57 -8.26 5.94 -12.75
CA PRO A 57 -7.85 5.65 -11.37
C PRO A 57 -8.72 4.58 -10.68
N LEU A 58 -10.02 4.50 -11.02
CA LEU A 58 -10.92 3.51 -10.45
C LEU A 58 -10.44 2.07 -10.72
N THR A 59 -9.84 1.83 -11.89
CA THR A 59 -9.33 0.51 -12.26
C THR A 59 -8.24 0.05 -11.32
N LEU A 60 -7.35 0.95 -10.90
CA LEU A 60 -6.30 0.65 -9.92
C LEU A 60 -6.92 0.23 -8.59
N LEU A 61 -7.89 0.99 -8.08
CA LEU A 61 -8.59 0.69 -6.82
C LEU A 61 -9.31 -0.68 -6.87
N VAL A 62 -9.94 -1.01 -8.00
CA VAL A 62 -10.59 -2.31 -8.21
C VAL A 62 -9.57 -3.44 -8.23
N VAL A 63 -8.44 -3.28 -8.93
CA VAL A 63 -7.37 -4.29 -8.98
C VAL A 63 -6.76 -4.51 -7.60
N GLN A 64 -6.47 -3.46 -6.84
CA GLN A 64 -6.02 -3.55 -5.45
C GLN A 64 -7.01 -4.33 -4.58
N SER A 65 -8.31 -3.99 -4.67
CA SER A 65 -9.37 -4.66 -3.92
C SER A 65 -9.45 -6.16 -4.27
N ALA A 66 -9.29 -6.51 -5.54
CA ALA A 66 -9.27 -7.90 -6.00
C ALA A 66 -8.05 -8.67 -5.47
N LEU A 67 -6.87 -8.04 -5.41
CA LEU A 67 -5.65 -8.65 -4.86
C LEU A 67 -5.77 -8.92 -3.34
N PHE A 68 -6.36 -7.98 -2.59
CA PHE A 68 -6.67 -8.20 -1.17
C PHE A 68 -7.76 -9.25 -0.95
N ALA A 69 -8.77 -9.33 -1.82
CA ALA A 69 -9.75 -10.41 -1.75
C ALA A 69 -9.11 -11.77 -2.06
N LEU A 70 -8.20 -11.83 -3.04
CA LEU A 70 -7.47 -13.03 -3.40
C LEU A 70 -6.62 -13.58 -2.26
N SER A 71 -5.99 -12.72 -1.45
CA SER A 71 -5.16 -13.16 -0.32
C SER A 71 -5.96 -13.85 0.79
N ALA A 72 -7.27 -13.58 0.91
CA ALA A 72 -8.12 -14.27 1.88
C ALA A 72 -8.27 -15.77 1.56
N VAL A 73 -8.10 -16.18 0.30
CA VAL A 73 -8.21 -17.58 -0.14
C VAL A 73 -7.15 -18.48 0.51
N PRO A 74 -5.83 -18.26 0.33
CA PRO A 74 -4.80 -19.08 0.98
C PRO A 74 -4.84 -18.98 2.51
N VAL A 75 -5.16 -17.81 3.07
CA VAL A 75 -5.30 -17.66 4.54
C VAL A 75 -6.41 -18.55 5.08
N THR A 76 -7.61 -18.46 4.52
CA THR A 76 -8.77 -19.23 4.97
C THR A 76 -8.56 -20.72 4.72
N ARG A 77 -8.01 -21.09 3.55
CA ARG A 77 -7.71 -22.49 3.21
C ARG A 77 -6.71 -23.11 4.18
N ALA A 78 -5.63 -22.39 4.51
CA ALA A 78 -4.67 -22.82 5.52
C ALA A 78 -5.35 -22.97 6.90
N ALA A 79 -6.08 -21.95 7.34
CA ALA A 79 -6.75 -21.96 8.64
C ALA A 79 -7.76 -23.12 8.75
N VAL A 80 -8.54 -23.40 7.71
CA VAL A 80 -9.48 -24.55 7.66
C VAL A 80 -8.73 -25.87 7.72
N ARG A 81 -7.63 -26.02 6.96
CA ARG A 81 -6.83 -27.24 6.95
C ARG A 81 -6.26 -27.57 8.33
N PHE A 82 -5.77 -26.57 9.06
CA PHE A 82 -5.12 -26.80 10.35
C PHE A 82 -6.13 -26.77 11.51
N LEU A 83 -7.12 -25.89 11.51
CA LEU A 83 -7.97 -25.64 12.68
C LEU A 83 -9.38 -26.26 12.58
N GLY A 84 -9.73 -26.81 11.41
CA GLY A 84 -11.08 -27.30 11.09
C GLY A 84 -11.95 -26.20 10.48
N ARG A 85 -13.07 -26.60 9.86
CA ARG A 85 -13.91 -25.71 9.04
C ARG A 85 -14.38 -24.45 9.77
N SER A 86 -15.03 -24.59 10.92
CA SER A 86 -15.63 -23.44 11.63
C SER A 86 -14.59 -22.44 12.12
N ARG A 87 -13.53 -22.92 12.78
CA ARG A 87 -12.43 -22.06 13.27
C ARG A 87 -11.65 -21.44 12.11
N GLY A 88 -11.43 -22.20 11.03
CA GLY A 88 -10.74 -21.71 9.85
C GLY A 88 -11.50 -20.60 9.13
N ILE A 89 -12.82 -20.76 8.97
CA ILE A 89 -13.68 -19.70 8.42
C ILE A 89 -13.66 -18.47 9.33
N ALA A 90 -13.75 -18.64 10.65
CA ALA A 90 -13.68 -17.52 11.59
C ALA A 90 -12.38 -16.72 11.45
N VAL A 91 -11.22 -17.40 11.35
CA VAL A 91 -9.92 -16.75 11.10
C VAL A 91 -9.89 -16.07 9.72
N GLY A 92 -10.45 -16.70 8.69
CA GLY A 92 -10.53 -16.12 7.34
C GLY A 92 -11.34 -14.82 7.29
N ILE A 93 -12.50 -14.79 7.93
CA ILE A 93 -13.33 -13.59 8.06
C ILE A 93 -12.60 -12.53 8.88
N ALA A 94 -12.01 -12.90 10.02
CA ALA A 94 -11.24 -11.98 10.85
C ALA A 94 -10.05 -11.35 10.09
N TYR A 95 -9.40 -12.11 9.21
CA TYR A 95 -8.34 -11.61 8.33
C TYR A 95 -8.84 -10.59 7.32
N GLY A 96 -9.92 -10.90 6.59
CA GLY A 96 -10.51 -9.98 5.62
C GLY A 96 -11.00 -8.68 6.26
N LEU A 97 -11.49 -8.77 7.51
CA LEU A 97 -11.90 -7.65 8.34
C LEU A 97 -10.76 -7.08 9.20
N SER A 98 -9.52 -7.49 8.99
CA SER A 98 -8.42 -6.95 9.79
C SER A 98 -8.21 -5.47 9.47
N TRP A 99 -7.93 -4.69 10.51
CA TRP A 99 -7.73 -3.24 10.42
C TRP A 99 -6.72 -2.86 9.30
N GLY A 100 -5.60 -3.58 9.19
CA GLY A 100 -4.58 -3.32 8.18
C GLY A 100 -5.08 -3.49 6.74
N ILE A 101 -5.93 -4.48 6.47
CA ILE A 101 -6.56 -4.64 5.14
C ILE A 101 -7.60 -3.55 4.90
N GLN A 102 -8.45 -3.25 5.90
CA GLN A 102 -9.49 -2.22 5.74
C GLN A 102 -8.91 -0.83 5.49
N ARG A 103 -7.84 -0.44 6.21
CA ARG A 103 -7.16 0.84 5.97
C ARG A 103 -6.52 0.91 4.61
N ALA A 104 -5.88 -0.17 4.14
CA ALA A 104 -5.31 -0.19 2.80
C ALA A 104 -6.37 -0.13 1.70
N VAL A 105 -7.57 -0.69 1.92
CA VAL A 105 -8.71 -0.57 0.98
C VAL A 105 -9.30 0.85 0.99
N GLU A 106 -9.38 1.51 2.14
CA GLU A 106 -9.86 2.90 2.24
C GLU A 106 -8.87 3.92 1.63
N PHE A 107 -7.59 3.57 1.63
CA PHE A 107 -6.53 4.42 1.10
C PHE A 107 -6.39 4.31 -0.43
N ASP A 108 -5.47 5.08 -0.99
CA ASP A 108 -5.15 5.07 -2.42
C ASP A 108 -4.48 3.76 -2.85
N PHE A 109 -4.38 3.55 -4.17
CA PHE A 109 -3.69 2.39 -4.73
C PHE A 109 -2.21 2.38 -4.35
N HIS A 110 -1.70 1.23 -3.90
CA HIS A 110 -0.30 1.00 -3.60
C HIS A 110 0.16 -0.37 -4.10
N GLU A 111 1.39 -0.45 -4.59
CA GLU A 111 2.07 -1.65 -5.07
C GLU A 111 2.08 -2.79 -4.05
N ILE A 112 2.05 -2.46 -2.75
CA ILE A 112 1.96 -3.45 -1.66
C ILE A 112 0.73 -4.36 -1.76
N ALA A 113 -0.30 -3.97 -2.52
CA ALA A 113 -1.45 -4.81 -2.84
C ALA A 113 -1.04 -6.15 -3.46
N PHE A 114 0.06 -6.18 -4.23
CA PHE A 114 0.61 -7.42 -4.78
C PHE A 114 1.33 -8.27 -3.72
N ALA A 115 1.99 -7.66 -2.74
CA ALA A 115 2.72 -8.39 -1.70
C ALA A 115 1.78 -9.23 -0.82
N VAL A 116 0.57 -8.72 -0.53
CA VAL A 116 -0.38 -9.37 0.38
C VAL A 116 -0.77 -10.79 -0.08
N PRO A 117 -1.27 -11.03 -1.31
CA PRO A 117 -1.56 -12.40 -1.78
C PRO A 117 -0.29 -13.25 -1.95
N LEU A 118 0.83 -12.67 -2.41
CA LEU A 118 2.10 -13.40 -2.56
C LEU A 118 2.57 -13.98 -1.22
N LEU A 119 2.58 -13.16 -0.17
CA LEU A 119 2.92 -13.60 1.19
C LEU A 119 1.93 -14.63 1.71
N ALA A 120 0.63 -14.44 1.47
CA ALA A 120 -0.39 -15.37 1.92
C ALA A 120 -0.22 -16.77 1.29
N PHE A 121 0.00 -16.85 -0.02
CA PHE A 121 0.30 -18.11 -0.71
C PHE A 121 1.64 -18.72 -0.28
N ALA A 122 2.68 -17.88 -0.12
CA ALA A 122 3.99 -18.34 0.31
C ALA A 122 3.93 -18.97 1.71
N LEU A 123 3.32 -18.29 2.67
CA LEU A 123 3.20 -18.75 4.06
C LEU A 123 2.27 -19.95 4.19
N GLU A 124 1.17 -20.03 3.43
CA GLU A 124 0.38 -21.25 3.35
C GLU A 124 1.24 -22.43 2.86
N ALA A 125 2.09 -22.21 1.85
CA ALA A 125 3.01 -23.22 1.37
C ALA A 125 4.06 -23.61 2.43
N VAL A 126 4.55 -22.67 3.25
CA VAL A 126 5.41 -22.97 4.41
C VAL A 126 4.69 -23.88 5.41
N LEU A 127 3.44 -23.56 5.78
CA LEU A 127 2.64 -24.39 6.69
C LEU A 127 2.42 -25.80 6.11
N ALA A 128 2.15 -25.88 4.80
CA ALA A 128 1.98 -27.14 4.10
C ALA A 128 3.30 -27.89 3.81
N ARG A 129 4.46 -27.40 4.29
CA ARG A 129 5.81 -27.93 4.01
C ARG A 129 6.16 -28.03 2.52
N ARG A 130 5.51 -27.22 1.67
CA ARG A 130 5.76 -27.11 0.23
C ARG A 130 6.84 -26.06 -0.03
N TRP A 131 8.06 -26.35 0.42
CA TRP A 131 9.17 -25.38 0.48
C TRP A 131 9.46 -24.67 -0.85
N ARG A 132 9.48 -25.41 -1.96
CA ARG A 132 9.69 -24.82 -3.29
C ARG A 132 8.59 -23.83 -3.66
N ALA A 133 7.33 -24.20 -3.43
CA ALA A 133 6.21 -23.30 -3.68
C ALA A 133 6.28 -22.05 -2.79
N ALA A 134 6.68 -22.20 -1.52
CA ALA A 134 6.86 -21.06 -0.62
C ALA A 134 7.88 -20.05 -1.16
N LEU A 135 9.04 -20.54 -1.63
CA LEU A 135 10.06 -19.69 -2.23
C LEU A 135 9.57 -19.08 -3.56
N LEU A 136 8.95 -19.86 -4.45
CA LEU A 136 8.44 -19.37 -5.73
C LEU A 136 7.36 -18.29 -5.58
N TRP A 137 6.45 -18.42 -4.61
CA TRP A 137 5.48 -17.36 -4.30
C TRP A 137 6.11 -16.14 -3.65
N GLY A 138 7.23 -16.32 -2.92
CA GLY A 138 7.98 -15.22 -2.33
C GLY A 138 8.87 -14.46 -3.32
N LEU A 139 9.41 -15.12 -4.35
CA LEU A 139 10.36 -14.53 -5.30
C LEU A 139 9.88 -13.19 -5.89
N PRO A 140 8.62 -13.03 -6.35
CA PRO A 140 8.16 -11.77 -6.94
C PRO A 140 8.12 -10.58 -5.97
N LEU A 141 8.25 -10.80 -4.65
CA LEU A 141 8.28 -9.72 -3.66
C LEU A 141 9.38 -8.69 -3.93
N VAL A 142 10.51 -9.11 -4.51
CA VAL A 142 11.62 -8.20 -4.88
C VAL A 142 11.24 -7.19 -5.95
N LEU A 143 10.16 -7.43 -6.70
CA LEU A 143 9.64 -6.53 -7.74
C LEU A 143 8.47 -5.69 -7.24
N VAL A 144 7.97 -5.97 -6.03
CA VAL A 144 6.82 -5.27 -5.47
C VAL A 144 7.25 -3.92 -4.93
N LYS A 145 8.21 -3.90 -4.01
CA LYS A 145 8.71 -2.70 -3.35
C LYS A 145 10.15 -2.92 -2.93
N GLU A 146 10.94 -1.86 -2.92
CA GLU A 146 12.37 -1.86 -2.65
C GLU A 146 12.79 -2.57 -1.35
N ASP A 147 12.00 -2.48 -0.28
CA ASP A 147 12.29 -3.11 1.01
C ASP A 147 11.87 -4.59 1.09
N LEU A 148 11.00 -5.06 0.19
CA LEU A 148 10.41 -6.39 0.28
C LEU A 148 11.38 -7.52 -0.12
N GLY A 149 12.55 -7.19 -0.67
CA GLY A 149 13.66 -8.13 -0.79
C GLY A 149 14.15 -8.65 0.57
N PHE A 150 14.15 -7.80 1.61
CA PHE A 150 14.48 -8.25 2.97
C PHE A 150 13.38 -9.14 3.56
N THR A 151 12.12 -8.89 3.23
CA THR A 151 10.98 -9.75 3.61
C THR A 151 11.09 -11.13 2.97
N LEU A 152 11.48 -11.22 1.69
CA LEU A 152 11.79 -12.48 1.03
C LEU A 152 12.97 -13.19 1.73
N ALA A 153 14.01 -12.47 2.12
CA ALA A 153 15.13 -13.05 2.84
C ALA A 153 14.69 -13.66 4.18
N ALA A 154 13.86 -12.95 4.95
CA ALA A 154 13.30 -13.47 6.20
C ALA A 154 12.41 -14.70 5.98
N LEU A 155 11.54 -14.70 4.96
CA LEU A 155 10.76 -15.87 4.55
C LEU A 155 11.66 -17.07 4.21
N ALA A 156 12.72 -16.83 3.45
CA ALA A 156 13.65 -17.88 3.05
C ALA A 156 14.46 -18.43 4.24
N VAL A 157 14.82 -17.60 5.22
CA VAL A 157 15.41 -18.04 6.49
C VAL A 157 14.45 -18.91 7.29
N VAL A 158 13.16 -18.53 7.37
CA VAL A 158 12.12 -19.36 8.01
C VAL A 158 11.96 -20.71 7.30
N VAL A 159 11.98 -20.73 5.97
CA VAL A 159 11.97 -21.98 5.18
C VAL A 159 13.21 -22.82 5.48
N ALA A 160 14.40 -22.22 5.50
CA ALA A 160 15.64 -22.91 5.80
C ALA A 160 15.60 -23.56 7.19
N TRP A 161 15.20 -22.79 8.20
CA TRP A 161 15.09 -23.29 9.56
C TRP A 161 14.11 -24.46 9.67
N ARG A 162 12.91 -24.35 9.08
CA ARG A 162 11.91 -25.43 9.14
C ARG A 162 12.27 -26.66 8.30
N ALA A 163 13.09 -26.51 7.26
CA ALA A 163 13.52 -27.60 6.40
C ALA A 163 14.82 -28.29 6.88
N ARG A 164 15.55 -27.72 7.86
CA ARG A 164 16.91 -28.15 8.21
C ARG A 164 17.02 -29.64 8.58
N ASP A 165 16.04 -30.17 9.32
CA ASP A 165 16.10 -31.53 9.88
C ASP A 165 15.58 -32.60 8.90
N GLY A 166 14.89 -32.19 7.83
CA GLY A 166 14.25 -33.11 6.87
C GLY A 166 14.72 -32.97 5.43
N ASN A 167 15.31 -31.85 5.03
CA ASN A 167 15.74 -31.59 3.66
C ASN A 167 16.86 -30.54 3.59
N ARG A 168 18.10 -30.96 3.86
CA ARG A 168 19.29 -30.10 3.82
C ARG A 168 19.47 -29.37 2.49
N ARG A 169 19.15 -30.00 1.36
CA ARG A 169 19.25 -29.38 0.03
C ARG A 169 18.32 -28.18 -0.11
N ILE A 170 17.06 -28.32 0.33
CA ILE A 170 16.11 -27.20 0.37
C ILE A 170 16.56 -26.13 1.36
N SER A 171 17.07 -26.53 2.53
CA SER A 171 17.58 -25.58 3.52
C SER A 171 18.70 -24.71 2.94
N MET A 172 19.67 -25.31 2.27
CA MET A 172 20.77 -24.58 1.62
C MET A 172 20.28 -23.71 0.46
N ALA A 173 19.34 -24.21 -0.36
CA ALA A 173 18.75 -23.43 -1.43
C ALA A 173 18.01 -22.20 -0.89
N ALA A 174 17.26 -22.35 0.20
CA ALA A 174 16.56 -21.25 0.86
C ALA A 174 17.55 -20.21 1.44
N LEU A 175 18.66 -20.62 2.04
CA LEU A 175 19.72 -19.69 2.45
C LEU A 175 20.35 -18.96 1.25
N GLY A 176 20.54 -19.64 0.13
CA GLY A 176 20.98 -19.01 -1.13
C GLY A 176 19.99 -17.97 -1.64
N VAL A 177 18.68 -18.25 -1.59
CA VAL A 177 17.62 -17.28 -1.92
C VAL A 177 17.66 -16.10 -0.95
N ALA A 178 17.87 -16.33 0.35
CA ALA A 178 17.96 -15.25 1.33
C ALA A 178 19.13 -14.31 1.04
N ALA A 179 20.32 -14.87 0.76
CA ALA A 179 21.50 -14.09 0.39
C ALA A 179 21.27 -13.29 -0.91
N ALA A 180 20.73 -13.93 -1.94
CA ALA A 180 20.42 -13.27 -3.21
C ALA A 180 19.38 -12.14 -3.05
N ALA A 181 18.35 -12.34 -2.24
CA ALA A 181 17.33 -11.33 -1.98
C ALA A 181 17.89 -10.11 -1.22
N CYS A 182 18.78 -10.32 -0.24
CA CYS A 182 19.48 -9.23 0.44
C CYS A 182 20.39 -8.46 -0.53
N VAL A 183 21.18 -9.17 -1.35
CA VAL A 183 22.04 -8.53 -2.36
C VAL A 183 21.21 -7.71 -3.34
N PHE A 184 20.09 -8.28 -3.82
CA PHE A 184 19.19 -7.57 -4.72
C PHE A 184 18.59 -6.32 -4.08
N ALA A 185 18.10 -6.39 -2.84
CA ALA A 185 17.58 -5.24 -2.11
C ALA A 185 18.64 -4.12 -1.99
N VAL A 186 19.88 -4.48 -1.65
CA VAL A 186 20.99 -3.52 -1.59
C VAL A 186 21.26 -2.89 -2.97
N LEU A 187 21.23 -3.67 -4.05
CA LEU A 187 21.38 -3.14 -5.41
C LEU A 187 20.22 -2.23 -5.80
N VAL A 188 19.00 -2.50 -5.34
CA VAL A 188 17.85 -1.61 -5.58
C VAL A 188 18.11 -0.23 -5.00
N PHE A 189 18.55 -0.15 -3.75
CA PHE A 189 18.85 1.13 -3.09
C PHE A 189 20.09 1.84 -3.63
N THR A 190 21.12 1.09 -4.03
CA THR A 190 22.43 1.67 -4.38
C THR A 190 22.65 1.85 -5.88
N VAL A 191 21.90 1.14 -6.72
CA VAL A 191 22.08 1.14 -8.18
C VAL A 191 20.79 1.47 -8.90
N PHE A 192 19.71 0.69 -8.71
CA PHE A 192 18.51 0.85 -9.54
C PHE A 192 17.81 2.18 -9.29
N ILE A 193 17.46 2.52 -8.04
CA ILE A 193 16.80 3.80 -7.74
C ILE A 193 17.67 4.99 -8.17
N PRO A 194 18.96 5.08 -7.80
CA PRO A 194 19.81 6.19 -8.24
C PRO A 194 19.97 6.31 -9.77
N ALA A 195 19.92 5.19 -10.51
CA ALA A 195 20.03 5.22 -11.97
C ALA A 195 18.83 5.88 -12.66
N PHE A 196 17.67 5.93 -12.01
CA PHE A 196 16.44 6.55 -12.52
C PHE A 196 16.05 7.85 -11.81
N ALA A 197 16.79 8.25 -10.76
CA ALA A 197 16.49 9.45 -9.98
C ALA A 197 16.77 10.72 -10.79
N THR A 198 15.80 11.63 -10.85
CA THR A 198 15.97 12.97 -11.41
C THR A 198 16.54 13.94 -10.37
N ALA A 199 17.40 14.88 -10.78
CA ALA A 199 18.08 15.81 -9.90
C ALA A 199 17.10 16.61 -9.01
N GLY A 200 17.32 16.57 -7.68
CA GLY A 200 16.53 17.33 -6.69
C GLY A 200 15.57 16.51 -5.83
N TYR A 201 15.55 15.18 -5.95
CA TYR A 201 14.76 14.30 -5.07
C TYR A 201 15.66 13.20 -4.49
N GLY A 202 16.05 13.31 -3.21
CA GLY A 202 16.89 12.34 -2.53
C GLY A 202 16.06 11.33 -1.73
N TYR A 203 16.09 10.05 -2.12
CA TYR A 203 15.53 8.96 -1.31
C TYR A 203 16.09 8.96 0.13
N TRP A 204 17.35 9.38 0.29
CA TRP A 204 18.06 9.47 1.56
C TRP A 204 17.66 10.66 2.44
N ASP A 205 17.04 11.69 1.88
CA ASP A 205 16.58 12.87 2.64
C ASP A 205 15.43 12.51 3.61
N LYS A 206 14.79 11.34 3.39
CA LYS A 206 13.73 10.78 4.26
C LYS A 206 14.25 10.01 5.48
N ILE A 207 15.57 9.81 5.60
CA ILE A 207 16.20 9.01 6.67
C ILE A 207 16.77 9.92 7.79
N ASP A 208 16.83 11.23 7.57
CA ASP A 208 17.21 12.17 8.63
C ASP A 208 16.04 12.46 9.58
N GLY A 209 16.31 12.42 10.89
CA GLY A 209 15.52 13.22 11.84
C GLY A 209 14.72 12.53 12.94
N ALA A 210 15.02 11.29 13.37
CA ALA A 210 14.62 10.86 14.72
C ALA A 210 15.41 9.64 15.22
N GLY A 211 15.85 9.63 16.48
CA GLY A 211 16.49 8.46 17.09
C GLY A 211 15.52 7.28 17.24
N PRO A 212 16.01 6.04 17.46
CA PRO A 212 15.16 4.83 17.50
C PRO A 212 14.05 4.86 18.57
N LEU A 213 14.18 5.72 19.59
CA LEU A 213 13.19 5.92 20.66
C LEU A 213 12.15 7.00 20.37
N ALA A 214 12.30 7.78 19.31
CA ALA A 214 11.28 8.74 18.88
C ALA A 214 9.99 8.00 18.50
N GLY A 215 8.84 8.56 18.88
CA GLY A 215 7.52 7.97 18.58
C GLY A 215 7.26 6.61 19.25
N LEU A 216 7.98 6.24 20.33
CA LEU A 216 7.86 4.92 20.96
C LEU A 216 6.41 4.57 21.36
N GLY A 217 5.63 5.54 21.83
CA GLY A 217 4.20 5.34 22.15
C GLY A 217 3.39 4.90 20.92
N THR A 218 3.59 5.55 19.78
CA THR A 218 2.95 5.22 18.51
C THR A 218 3.42 3.86 18.00
N LYS A 219 4.73 3.56 18.05
CA LYS A 219 5.29 2.26 17.66
C LYS A 219 4.69 1.10 18.48
N LEU A 220 4.61 1.28 19.80
CA LEU A 220 4.00 0.29 20.71
C LEU A 220 2.50 0.12 20.45
N THR A 221 1.80 1.23 20.20
CA THR A 221 0.38 1.21 19.81
C THR A 221 0.18 0.43 18.53
N THR A 222 1.02 0.66 17.51
CA THR A 222 0.96 -0.08 16.24
C THR A 222 1.28 -1.56 16.42
N LEU A 223 2.27 -1.93 17.22
CA LEU A 223 2.50 -3.34 17.56
C LEU A 223 1.30 -3.96 18.27
N ALA A 224 0.68 -3.24 19.21
CA ALA A 224 -0.51 -3.70 19.91
C ALA A 224 -1.67 -3.92 18.93
N TRP A 225 -1.92 -2.99 18.00
CA TRP A 225 -2.91 -3.13 16.94
C TRP A 225 -2.59 -4.27 15.97
N VAL A 226 -1.32 -4.50 15.68
CA VAL A 226 -0.89 -5.59 14.80
C VAL A 226 -1.04 -6.94 15.47
N LEU A 227 -0.84 -7.08 16.79
CA LEU A 227 -0.76 -8.38 17.48
C LEU A 227 -2.00 -8.74 18.30
N ILE A 228 -2.68 -7.78 18.93
CA ILE A 228 -3.78 -8.04 19.87
C ILE A 228 -5.07 -8.42 19.12
N PRO A 229 -5.68 -7.54 18.30
CA PRO A 229 -6.96 -7.85 17.65
C PRO A 229 -6.84 -8.96 16.60
N THR A 230 -5.66 -9.15 16.01
CA THR A 230 -5.41 -10.16 14.97
C THR A 230 -5.05 -11.53 15.53
N SER A 231 -4.40 -11.61 16.70
CA SER A 231 -3.79 -12.86 17.17
C SER A 231 -3.88 -13.12 18.68
N GLY A 232 -4.38 -12.18 19.48
CA GLY A 232 -4.35 -12.29 20.94
C GLY A 232 -2.94 -12.56 21.47
N LEU A 233 -1.91 -11.98 20.85
CA LEU A 233 -0.49 -12.23 21.15
C LEU A 233 -0.01 -13.67 20.93
N LEU A 234 -0.86 -14.63 20.54
CA LEU A 234 -0.44 -16.02 20.40
C LEU A 234 0.49 -16.23 19.18
N ALA A 235 0.40 -15.36 18.17
CA ALA A 235 1.30 -15.37 17.02
C ALA A 235 2.78 -15.24 17.43
N LEU A 236 3.09 -14.64 18.59
CA LEU A 236 4.45 -14.55 19.14
C LEU A 236 5.12 -15.91 19.38
N ARG A 237 4.34 -17.00 19.43
CA ARG A 237 4.86 -18.36 19.53
C ARG A 237 5.20 -19.00 18.19
N SER A 238 4.89 -18.34 17.07
CA SER A 238 5.19 -18.84 15.74
C SER A 238 6.44 -18.18 15.16
N PRO A 239 7.37 -18.97 14.59
CA PRO A 239 8.52 -18.43 13.90
C PRO A 239 8.16 -17.71 12.59
N LEU A 240 6.92 -17.84 12.10
CA LEU A 240 6.47 -17.11 10.91
C LEU A 240 6.47 -15.60 11.11
N LEU A 241 6.38 -15.10 12.36
CA LEU A 241 6.48 -13.66 12.64
C LEU A 241 7.84 -13.06 12.27
N LEU A 242 8.90 -13.87 12.12
CA LEU A 242 10.18 -13.37 11.62
C LEU A 242 10.05 -12.74 10.23
N VAL A 243 9.06 -13.16 9.42
CA VAL A 243 8.79 -12.57 8.10
C VAL A 243 8.28 -11.12 8.21
N ALA A 244 7.65 -10.74 9.33
CA ALA A 244 7.21 -9.37 9.58
C ALA A 244 8.35 -8.45 10.06
N ALA A 245 9.47 -9.02 10.51
CA ALA A 245 10.53 -8.26 11.16
C ALA A 245 11.19 -7.21 10.25
N PRO A 246 11.49 -7.47 8.97
CA PRO A 246 12.09 -6.45 8.10
C PRO A 246 11.19 -5.23 7.90
N THR A 247 9.90 -5.44 7.59
CA THR A 247 8.92 -4.37 7.43
C THR A 247 8.71 -3.58 8.71
N LEU A 248 8.66 -4.23 9.88
CA LEU A 248 8.60 -3.53 11.17
C LEU A 248 9.90 -2.77 11.48
N GLY A 249 11.05 -3.36 11.13
CA GLY A 249 12.37 -2.82 11.40
C GLY A 249 12.58 -1.47 10.73
N TRP A 250 12.39 -1.37 9.41
CA TRP A 250 12.57 -0.09 8.72
C TRP A 250 11.51 0.93 9.14
N ARG A 251 10.24 0.52 9.31
CA ARG A 251 9.15 1.41 9.75
C ARG A 251 9.46 2.06 11.10
N PHE A 252 10.12 1.34 12.00
CA PHE A 252 10.46 1.84 13.34
C PHE A 252 11.83 2.51 13.41
N LEU A 253 12.65 2.39 12.36
CA LEU A 253 13.90 3.13 12.23
C LEU A 253 13.73 4.48 11.51
N SER A 254 12.69 4.64 10.70
CA SER A 254 12.39 5.93 10.05
C SER A 254 11.99 7.00 11.07
N GLY A 255 12.33 8.25 10.81
CA GLY A 255 11.94 9.40 11.64
C GLY A 255 10.57 9.99 11.31
N ASP A 256 9.87 9.47 10.29
CA ASP A 256 8.58 9.99 9.84
C ASP A 256 7.40 9.18 10.43
N ASP A 257 6.56 9.89 11.17
CA ASP A 257 5.43 9.32 11.90
C ASP A 257 4.37 8.63 11.02
N HIS A 258 4.29 8.98 9.74
CA HIS A 258 3.36 8.35 8.80
C HIS A 258 3.68 6.86 8.61
N TYR A 259 4.95 6.46 8.70
CA TYR A 259 5.35 5.06 8.52
C TYR A 259 4.94 4.17 9.68
N TRP A 260 4.80 4.70 10.90
CA TRP A 260 4.44 3.88 12.06
C TRP A 260 3.02 4.06 12.56
N SER A 261 2.24 5.03 12.07
CA SER A 261 0.85 5.22 12.51
C SER A 261 -0.10 4.15 11.96
N THR A 262 -1.33 4.12 12.50
CA THR A 262 -2.33 3.10 12.17
C THR A 262 -3.25 3.47 11.00
N ASP A 263 -3.07 4.65 10.41
CA ASP A 263 -4.05 5.17 9.44
C ASP A 263 -3.71 4.86 7.99
N TRP A 264 -2.50 4.36 7.72
CA TRP A 264 -1.98 4.13 6.38
C TRP A 264 -1.92 2.63 6.00
N HIS A 265 -1.61 2.39 4.74
CA HIS A 265 -1.63 1.07 4.10
C HIS A 265 -0.52 0.10 4.58
N TYR A 266 0.55 0.59 5.22
CA TYR A 266 1.77 -0.18 5.55
C TYR A 266 1.54 -1.47 6.33
N SER A 267 0.46 -1.56 7.11
CA SER A 267 0.16 -2.75 7.92
C SER A 267 -0.47 -3.89 7.12
N ALA A 268 -0.98 -3.66 5.90
CA ALA A 268 -1.61 -4.70 5.10
C ALA A 268 -0.69 -5.89 4.79
N VAL A 269 0.59 -5.62 4.52
CA VAL A 269 1.64 -6.64 4.28
C VAL A 269 1.87 -7.53 5.50
N LEU A 270 1.67 -6.99 6.70
CA LEU A 270 1.85 -7.73 7.96
C LEU A 270 0.67 -8.67 8.26
N MET A 271 -0.54 -8.34 7.80
CA MET A 271 -1.76 -9.09 8.13
C MET A 271 -1.69 -10.58 7.74
N PRO A 272 -1.31 -10.98 6.51
CA PRO A 272 -1.21 -12.41 6.18
C PRO A 272 -0.13 -13.11 7.02
N VAL A 273 0.95 -12.41 7.38
CA VAL A 273 2.03 -12.94 8.23
C VAL A 273 1.52 -13.25 9.63
N VAL A 274 0.91 -12.26 10.29
CA VAL A 274 0.45 -12.39 11.68
C VAL A 274 -0.71 -13.38 11.78
N THR A 275 -1.63 -13.38 10.82
CA THR A 275 -2.75 -14.34 10.81
C THR A 275 -2.26 -15.77 10.60
N LEU A 276 -1.34 -16.02 9.66
CA LEU A 276 -0.83 -17.38 9.45
C LEU A 276 0.12 -17.81 10.58
N ALA A 277 0.82 -16.87 11.23
CA ALA A 277 1.52 -17.10 12.48
C ALA A 277 0.57 -17.49 13.63
N LEU A 278 -0.61 -16.88 13.73
CA LEU A 278 -1.65 -17.33 14.66
C LEU A 278 -2.08 -18.77 14.37
N VAL A 279 -2.37 -19.11 13.12
CA VAL A 279 -2.79 -20.47 12.72
C VAL A 279 -1.75 -21.51 13.13
N ASP A 280 -0.48 -21.22 12.83
CA ASP A 280 0.68 -22.05 13.18
C ASP A 280 0.84 -22.22 14.70
N ALA A 281 0.69 -21.12 15.46
CA ALA A 281 0.78 -21.13 16.90
C ALA A 281 -0.37 -21.90 17.55
N ILE A 282 -1.61 -21.76 17.06
CA ILE A 282 -2.76 -22.55 17.55
C ILE A 282 -2.53 -24.04 17.27
N ASP A 283 -2.09 -24.42 16.06
CA ASP A 283 -1.86 -25.83 15.73
C ASP A 283 -0.79 -26.47 16.61
N THR A 284 0.23 -25.70 16.97
CA THR A 284 1.30 -26.15 17.86
C THR A 284 0.82 -26.24 19.32
N VAL A 285 0.24 -25.15 19.83
CA VAL A 285 -0.15 -25.02 21.25
C VAL A 285 -1.29 -25.96 21.62
N ARG A 286 -2.24 -26.23 20.71
CA ARG A 286 -3.36 -27.14 21.00
C ARG A 286 -2.94 -28.59 21.24
N ARG A 287 -1.73 -28.96 20.80
CA ARG A 287 -1.13 -30.30 21.00
C ARG A 287 -0.28 -30.39 22.26
N GLY A 288 -0.03 -29.27 22.93
CA GLY A 288 0.76 -29.21 24.16
C GLY A 288 -0.02 -29.65 25.39
N GLU A 289 0.71 -29.88 26.48
CA GLU A 289 0.17 -30.41 27.73
C GLU A 289 -0.42 -29.33 28.66
N ARG A 290 -0.14 -28.04 28.42
CA ARG A 290 -0.57 -26.92 29.26
C ARG A 290 -2.06 -26.61 29.02
N PRO A 291 -2.99 -26.94 29.95
CA PRO A 291 -4.43 -26.91 29.66
C PRO A 291 -4.97 -25.50 29.42
N TRP A 292 -4.48 -24.50 30.16
CA TRP A 292 -4.92 -23.12 30.02
C TRP A 292 -4.53 -22.50 28.65
N LEU A 293 -3.31 -22.76 28.17
CA LEU A 293 -2.86 -22.32 26.85
C LEU A 293 -3.62 -23.01 25.73
N ARG A 294 -3.91 -24.30 25.89
CA ARG A 294 -4.74 -25.05 24.94
C ARG A 294 -6.15 -24.47 24.89
N SER A 295 -6.78 -24.21 26.03
CA SER A 295 -8.10 -23.58 26.09
C SER A 295 -8.09 -22.21 25.39
N TYR A 296 -7.10 -21.37 25.72
CA TYR A 296 -6.90 -20.07 25.10
C TYR A 296 -6.80 -20.17 23.56
N ALA A 297 -5.90 -21.01 23.05
CA ALA A 297 -5.69 -21.22 21.63
C ALA A 297 -6.95 -21.70 20.88
N LEU A 298 -7.79 -22.51 21.53
CA LEU A 298 -9.01 -23.05 20.93
C LEU A 298 -10.16 -22.02 20.85
N GLN A 299 -10.17 -21.02 21.73
CA GLN A 299 -11.14 -19.92 21.74
C GLN A 299 -10.72 -18.73 20.89
N LEU A 300 -9.41 -18.58 20.61
CA LEU A 300 -8.90 -17.44 19.86
C LEU A 300 -9.55 -17.20 18.50
N PRO A 301 -9.83 -18.20 17.64
CA PRO A 301 -10.53 -17.96 16.37
C PRO A 301 -11.86 -17.22 16.53
N ALA A 302 -12.63 -17.52 17.58
CA ALA A 302 -13.88 -16.82 17.86
C ALA A 302 -13.62 -15.43 18.45
N ALA A 303 -12.63 -15.29 19.34
CA ALA A 303 -12.28 -14.00 19.94
C ALA A 303 -11.77 -12.99 18.91
N VAL A 304 -10.87 -13.39 18.00
CA VAL A 304 -10.36 -12.50 16.94
C VAL A 304 -11.44 -12.15 15.92
N LEU A 305 -12.37 -13.08 15.63
CA LEU A 305 -13.54 -12.78 14.81
C LEU A 305 -14.45 -11.76 15.49
N ALA A 306 -14.76 -11.94 16.78
CA ALA A 306 -15.59 -11.01 17.54
C ALA A 306 -14.95 -9.61 17.60
N ALA A 307 -13.64 -9.54 17.84
CA ALA A 307 -12.89 -8.28 17.80
C ALA A 307 -12.92 -7.63 16.41
N ALA A 308 -12.69 -8.40 15.35
CA ALA A 308 -12.73 -7.90 13.98
C ALA A 308 -14.12 -7.36 13.60
N LEU A 309 -15.20 -8.06 13.97
CA LEU A 309 -16.58 -7.61 13.75
C LEU A 309 -16.90 -6.34 14.56
N ALA A 310 -16.54 -6.30 15.85
CA ALA A 310 -16.78 -5.14 16.69
C ALA A 310 -16.05 -3.89 16.19
N LEU A 311 -14.78 -4.03 15.80
CA LEU A 311 -13.98 -2.95 15.21
C LEU A 311 -14.55 -2.52 13.85
N SER A 312 -14.92 -3.48 13.00
CA SER A 312 -15.56 -3.22 11.69
C SER A 312 -16.84 -2.41 11.83
N ALA A 313 -17.64 -2.70 12.84
CA ALA A 313 -18.92 -2.02 13.08
C ALA A 313 -18.78 -0.62 13.69
N THR A 314 -17.65 -0.28 14.32
CA THR A 314 -17.56 0.93 15.18
C THR A 314 -16.44 1.89 14.82
N ALA A 315 -15.25 1.39 14.50
CA ALA A 315 -14.03 2.19 14.41
C ALA A 315 -13.36 2.13 13.03
N MET A 316 -13.74 1.18 12.19
CA MET A 316 -13.06 0.90 10.94
C MET A 316 -13.84 1.38 9.70
N PRO A 317 -13.19 1.50 8.52
CA PRO A 317 -13.80 2.03 7.32
C PRO A 317 -15.07 1.31 6.86
N THR A 318 -15.18 0.01 7.15
CA THR A 318 -16.38 -0.77 6.82
C THR A 318 -17.64 -0.27 7.54
N ALA A 319 -17.53 0.43 8.67
CA ALA A 319 -18.67 1.04 9.36
C ALA A 319 -19.42 2.02 8.44
N LYS A 320 -18.71 2.70 7.52
CA LYS A 320 -19.30 3.64 6.56
C LYS A 320 -20.26 2.93 5.58
N LEU A 321 -20.10 1.64 5.33
CA LEU A 321 -20.99 0.88 4.44
C LEU A 321 -22.42 0.78 4.98
N ALA A 322 -22.62 0.96 6.28
CA ALA A 322 -23.94 1.01 6.91
C ALA A 322 -24.61 2.39 6.81
N GLU A 323 -23.87 3.43 6.39
CA GLU A 323 -24.36 4.79 6.32
C GLU A 323 -24.90 5.11 4.92
N ALA A 324 -26.15 5.58 4.82
CA ALA A 324 -26.77 5.92 3.53
C ALA A 324 -25.99 6.98 2.73
N ARG A 325 -25.35 7.93 3.43
CA ARG A 325 -24.52 8.99 2.81
C ARG A 325 -23.36 8.45 1.98
N THR A 326 -22.86 7.25 2.26
CA THR A 326 -21.75 6.62 1.54
C THR A 326 -22.09 6.36 0.07
N TYR A 327 -23.37 6.14 -0.23
CA TYR A 327 -23.86 5.84 -1.57
C TYR A 327 -24.45 7.07 -2.27
N GLN A 328 -24.40 8.23 -1.64
CA GLN A 328 -24.91 9.48 -2.19
C GLN A 328 -23.75 10.32 -2.72
N LYS A 329 -23.81 10.68 -4.00
CA LYS A 329 -22.86 11.62 -4.59
C LYS A 329 -23.25 13.05 -4.21
N PRO A 330 -22.41 13.81 -3.49
CA PRO A 330 -22.73 15.18 -3.11
C PRO A 330 -22.88 16.09 -4.34
N GLU A 331 -23.80 17.06 -4.28
CA GLU A 331 -23.98 18.06 -5.34
C GLU A 331 -22.69 18.84 -5.61
N ARG A 332 -21.91 19.16 -4.56
CA ARG A 332 -20.57 19.77 -4.67
C ARG A 332 -19.67 19.01 -5.64
N VAL A 333 -19.62 17.68 -5.54
CA VAL A 333 -18.75 16.84 -6.41
C VAL A 333 -19.21 16.91 -7.85
N THR A 334 -20.53 16.90 -8.10
CA THR A 334 -21.09 17.02 -9.45
C THR A 334 -20.80 18.40 -10.05
N ALA A 335 -20.84 19.48 -9.26
CA ALA A 335 -20.48 20.82 -9.71
C ALA A 335 -18.98 20.93 -10.06
N ILE A 336 -18.11 20.32 -9.25
CA ILE A 336 -16.66 20.26 -9.51
C ILE A 336 -16.37 19.49 -10.80
N GLU A 337 -16.97 18.32 -10.99
CA GLU A 337 -16.78 17.53 -12.22
C GLU A 337 -17.19 18.33 -13.47
N ARG A 338 -18.36 18.99 -13.45
CA ARG A 338 -18.80 19.85 -14.56
C ARG A 338 -17.83 21.01 -14.84
N LEU A 339 -17.21 21.57 -13.80
CA LEU A 339 -16.18 22.61 -13.98
C LEU A 339 -14.94 22.03 -14.66
N LEU A 340 -14.45 20.88 -14.18
CA LEU A 340 -13.27 20.20 -14.70
C LEU A 340 -13.47 19.69 -16.13
N ASP A 341 -14.68 19.28 -16.51
CA ASP A 341 -15.03 18.83 -17.87
C ASP A 341 -14.84 19.91 -18.95
N ARG A 342 -14.68 21.19 -18.54
CA ARG A 342 -14.34 22.29 -19.46
C ARG A 342 -12.88 22.24 -19.95
N ILE A 343 -12.03 21.49 -19.26
CA ILE A 343 -10.64 21.24 -19.68
C ILE A 343 -10.66 20.23 -20.83
N PRO A 344 -10.08 20.53 -22.00
CA PRO A 344 -9.99 19.58 -23.11
C PRO A 344 -9.11 18.37 -22.78
N ASP A 345 -9.44 17.21 -23.36
CA ASP A 345 -8.58 16.03 -23.29
C ASP A 345 -7.21 16.31 -23.93
N GLY A 346 -6.15 15.75 -23.36
CA GLY A 346 -4.77 15.98 -23.76
C GLY A 346 -4.18 17.32 -23.32
N ALA A 347 -4.95 18.20 -22.68
CA ALA A 347 -4.44 19.47 -22.16
C ALA A 347 -3.37 19.27 -21.08
N THR A 348 -2.46 20.23 -20.98
CA THR A 348 -1.48 20.29 -19.89
C THR A 348 -2.10 21.06 -18.72
N VAL A 349 -2.20 20.42 -17.55
CA VAL A 349 -2.89 20.97 -16.38
C VAL A 349 -2.00 20.92 -15.16
N GLU A 350 -1.90 22.03 -14.42
CA GLU A 350 -1.39 22.03 -13.06
C GLU A 350 -2.53 21.90 -12.05
N ALA A 351 -2.36 20.98 -11.11
CA ALA A 351 -3.38 20.66 -10.12
C ALA A 351 -2.79 20.41 -8.72
N ASP A 352 -3.58 20.72 -7.69
CA ASP A 352 -3.36 20.23 -6.32
C ASP A 352 -4.09 18.89 -6.09
N THR A 353 -4.10 18.38 -4.85
CA THR A 353 -4.60 17.04 -4.52
C THR A 353 -6.03 16.81 -4.98
N THR A 354 -6.94 17.72 -4.64
CA THR A 354 -8.38 17.51 -4.81
C THR A 354 -8.84 17.22 -6.26
N PRO A 355 -8.44 18.00 -7.29
CA PRO A 355 -8.86 17.78 -8.68
C PRO A 355 -7.98 16.79 -9.46
N LEU A 356 -6.73 16.50 -9.04
CA LEU A 356 -5.75 15.85 -9.93
C LEU A 356 -6.21 14.49 -10.46
N THR A 357 -6.78 13.61 -9.61
CA THR A 357 -7.17 12.25 -10.02
C THR A 357 -8.33 12.23 -11.01
N ARG A 358 -9.13 13.31 -11.07
CA ARG A 358 -10.19 13.47 -12.07
C ARG A 358 -9.64 13.78 -13.46
N LEU A 359 -8.37 14.18 -13.54
CA LEU A 359 -7.72 14.63 -14.76
C LEU A 359 -6.60 13.71 -15.23
N THR A 360 -5.95 12.96 -14.33
CA THR A 360 -4.74 12.20 -14.68
C THR A 360 -4.95 11.19 -15.81
N SER A 361 -6.17 10.65 -15.96
CA SER A 361 -6.48 9.69 -17.04
C SER A 361 -6.60 10.31 -18.44
N ARG A 362 -6.96 11.60 -18.55
CA ARG A 362 -7.26 12.27 -19.83
C ARG A 362 -6.35 13.45 -20.15
N CYS A 363 -5.64 13.99 -19.16
CA CYS A 363 -4.75 15.14 -19.29
C CYS A 363 -3.29 14.77 -18.96
N ARG A 364 -2.37 15.66 -19.34
CA ARG A 364 -1.01 15.69 -18.79
C ARG A 364 -1.04 16.54 -17.53
N VAL A 365 -1.06 15.89 -16.36
CA VAL A 365 -1.24 16.57 -15.07
C VAL A 365 0.11 16.74 -14.37
N LEU A 366 0.42 17.98 -13.97
CA LEU A 366 1.59 18.35 -13.19
C LEU A 366 1.14 18.81 -11.80
N TRP A 367 2.04 18.68 -10.83
CA TRP A 367 1.80 19.23 -9.50
C TRP A 367 1.92 20.75 -9.50
N ILE A 368 0.99 21.41 -8.81
CA ILE A 368 1.01 22.86 -8.61
C ILE A 368 2.36 23.31 -8.02
N GLY A 369 3.04 24.22 -8.72
CA GLY A 369 4.38 24.70 -8.33
C GLY A 369 5.54 23.70 -8.52
N GLY A 370 5.26 22.49 -9.02
CA GLY A 370 6.27 21.46 -9.33
C GLY A 370 6.67 21.36 -10.80
N SER A 371 6.05 22.15 -11.68
CA SER A 371 6.11 22.05 -13.15
C SER A 371 7.36 22.63 -13.82
N LYS A 372 8.46 22.83 -13.08
CA LYS A 372 9.67 23.57 -13.52
C LYS A 372 10.01 23.37 -15.00
N GLY A 373 9.89 24.45 -15.79
CA GLY A 373 10.21 24.45 -17.22
C GLY A 373 9.06 24.06 -18.16
N VAL A 374 7.86 23.81 -17.64
CA VAL A 374 6.63 23.55 -18.41
C VAL A 374 5.57 24.57 -18.00
N VAL A 375 5.06 25.33 -18.96
CA VAL A 375 3.92 26.23 -18.75
C VAL A 375 2.63 25.47 -19.07
N PRO A 376 1.68 25.34 -18.13
CA PRO A 376 0.45 24.61 -18.35
C PRO A 376 -0.56 25.43 -19.16
N ASP A 377 -1.50 24.74 -19.81
CA ASP A 377 -2.63 25.38 -20.48
C ASP A 377 -3.72 25.79 -19.48
N TRP A 378 -3.82 25.04 -18.38
CA TRP A 378 -4.82 25.22 -17.33
C TRP A 378 -4.21 25.05 -15.94
N ILE A 379 -4.74 25.78 -14.96
CA ILE A 379 -4.44 25.59 -13.55
C ILE A 379 -5.76 25.37 -12.81
N THR A 380 -5.83 24.34 -11.96
CA THR A 380 -7.00 24.10 -11.12
C THR A 380 -6.61 23.65 -9.72
N ILE A 381 -7.14 24.32 -8.70
CA ILE A 381 -6.75 24.10 -7.30
C ILE A 381 -7.99 24.20 -6.39
N ASP A 382 -7.95 23.55 -5.24
CA ASP A 382 -8.90 23.78 -4.15
C ASP A 382 -8.48 25.01 -3.35
N ASN A 383 -9.04 26.16 -3.72
CA ASN A 383 -8.79 27.42 -3.02
C ASN A 383 -9.84 27.72 -1.94
N SER A 384 -10.52 26.70 -1.39
CA SER A 384 -11.54 26.90 -0.35
C SER A 384 -11.01 27.54 0.93
N SER A 385 -9.73 27.31 1.26
CA SER A 385 -9.04 27.92 2.41
C SER A 385 -8.32 29.24 2.06
N LYS A 386 -8.43 29.72 0.82
CA LYS A 386 -7.74 30.91 0.30
C LYS A 386 -6.21 30.86 0.43
N TRP A 387 -5.64 29.66 0.43
CA TRP A 387 -4.18 29.47 0.54
C TRP A 387 -3.42 30.05 -0.67
N ALA A 388 -4.06 30.11 -1.83
CA ALA A 388 -3.52 30.76 -3.03
C ALA A 388 -3.90 32.26 -3.12
N GLY A 389 -4.35 32.86 -2.01
CA GLY A 389 -4.83 34.23 -1.95
C GLY A 389 -6.30 34.39 -2.30
N GLU A 390 -6.80 35.62 -2.16
CA GLU A 390 -8.17 35.99 -2.52
C GLU A 390 -8.39 35.95 -4.03
N ASP A 391 -7.42 36.44 -4.80
CA ASP A 391 -7.35 36.27 -6.25
C ASP A 391 -6.33 35.16 -6.59
N PRO A 392 -6.78 33.96 -6.96
CA PRO A 392 -5.88 32.86 -7.30
C PRO A 392 -5.07 33.12 -8.58
N THR A 393 -5.44 34.10 -9.40
CA THR A 393 -4.67 34.44 -10.61
C THR A 393 -3.34 35.10 -10.27
N ASP A 394 -3.24 35.82 -9.15
CA ASP A 394 -1.96 36.36 -8.65
C ASP A 394 -0.98 35.24 -8.31
N TYR A 395 -1.47 34.16 -7.68
CA TYR A 395 -0.66 32.99 -7.40
C TYR A 395 -0.20 32.27 -8.68
N ALA A 396 -1.09 32.14 -9.67
CA ALA A 396 -0.72 31.62 -10.99
C ALA A 396 0.39 32.46 -11.66
N HIS A 397 0.33 33.80 -11.56
CA HIS A 397 1.36 34.70 -12.05
C HIS A 397 2.70 34.56 -11.31
N GLN A 398 2.67 34.27 -10.00
CA GLN A 398 3.89 33.99 -9.23
C GLN A 398 4.56 32.68 -9.66
N LEU A 399 3.76 31.65 -9.95
CA LEU A 399 4.26 30.36 -10.42
C LEU A 399 4.81 30.43 -11.84
N HIS A 400 4.15 31.20 -12.72
CA HIS A 400 4.51 31.35 -14.13
C HIS A 400 4.72 32.82 -14.52
N PRO A 401 5.86 33.42 -14.14
CA PRO A 401 6.13 34.82 -14.46
C PRO A 401 6.12 35.07 -15.97
N GLY A 402 5.37 36.10 -16.40
CA GLY A 402 5.26 36.49 -17.81
C GLY A 402 4.10 35.83 -18.56
N GLU A 403 3.46 34.82 -17.98
CA GLU A 403 2.26 34.18 -18.54
C GLU A 403 1.00 34.80 -17.94
N ARG A 404 -0.09 34.86 -18.73
CA ARG A 404 -1.38 35.39 -18.26
C ARG A 404 -2.38 34.28 -18.07
N PHE A 405 -2.88 34.13 -16.84
CA PHE A 405 -3.98 33.24 -16.52
C PHE A 405 -5.24 34.04 -16.24
N THR A 406 -6.38 33.53 -16.71
CA THR A 406 -7.70 34.14 -16.50
C THR A 406 -8.59 33.16 -15.76
N LEU A 407 -9.36 33.65 -14.79
CA LEU A 407 -10.33 32.83 -14.07
C LEU A 407 -11.47 32.45 -15.01
N VAL A 408 -11.68 31.15 -15.18
CA VAL A 408 -12.69 30.56 -16.07
C VAL A 408 -13.95 30.17 -15.29
N GLY A 409 -13.81 29.83 -14.01
CA GLY A 409 -14.93 29.58 -13.11
C GLY A 409 -14.48 29.01 -11.76
N GLU A 410 -15.44 28.93 -10.84
CA GLU A 410 -15.28 28.34 -9.52
C GLU A 410 -16.47 27.43 -9.22
N ALA A 411 -16.22 26.27 -8.61
CA ALA A 411 -17.26 25.35 -8.17
C ALA A 411 -16.82 24.66 -6.88
N GLY A 412 -17.58 24.86 -5.81
CA GLY A 412 -17.32 24.19 -4.53
C GLY A 412 -15.94 24.47 -3.94
N GLY A 413 -15.35 25.65 -4.17
CA GLY A 413 -13.99 26.01 -3.75
C GLY A 413 -12.89 25.60 -4.73
N ILE A 414 -13.19 24.77 -5.74
CA ILE A 414 -12.26 24.49 -6.84
C ILE A 414 -12.31 25.66 -7.82
N VAL A 415 -11.16 26.25 -8.07
CA VAL A 415 -10.99 27.30 -9.09
C VAL A 415 -10.40 26.70 -10.35
N LEU A 416 -10.81 27.23 -11.50
CA LEU A 416 -10.29 26.85 -12.81
C LEU A 416 -9.79 28.09 -13.53
N MET A 417 -8.52 28.07 -13.93
CA MET A 417 -7.86 29.16 -14.64
C MET A 417 -7.31 28.64 -15.96
N ARG A 418 -7.33 29.50 -16.99
CA ARG A 418 -6.84 29.19 -18.34
C ARG A 418 -5.79 30.21 -18.77
N ARG A 419 -4.73 29.71 -19.40
CA ARG A 419 -3.73 30.55 -20.07
C ARG A 419 -4.35 31.31 -21.25
N GLY A 420 -4.09 32.62 -21.30
CA GLY A 420 -4.62 33.57 -22.27
C GLY A 420 -3.87 33.62 -23.59
#